data_AF-A0A1V4HRJ7-F1
#
_entry.id   AF-A0A1V4HRJ7-F1
#
_cell.length_a   1.000
_cell.length_b   1.000
_cell.length_c   1.000
_cell.angle_alpha   90.00
_cell.angle_beta   90.00
_cell.angle_gamma   90.00
#
_symmetry.space_group_name_H-M   'P 1'
#
loop_
_entity.id
_entity.type
_entity.pdbx_description
1 polymer ?
#
loop_
_entity_poly.entity_id
_entity_poly.type
_entity_poly.pdbx_seq_one_letter_code
_entity_poly.pdbx_strand_id
1 'polypeptide(L)' 'MTTQTSDHFSAFASLNRYFALSQTSKPTLQQAEEAAAQLYLIYGAASEEELLQKADSEIIEIYTETKNKIFNAAM' A
#
# COMPACT_ATOMS: atom_id res chain seq x y z
N MET A 1 -17.75 16.09 -6.66
CA MET A 1 -16.49 15.41 -7.02
C MET A 1 -15.52 15.60 -5.86
N THR A 2 -15.49 14.68 -4.89
CA THR A 2 -14.70 14.84 -3.64
C THR A 2 -14.23 13.52 -3.01
N THR A 3 -14.50 12.36 -3.62
CA THR A 3 -14.21 11.05 -3.01
C THR A 3 -12.76 10.60 -3.22
N GLN A 4 -12.18 10.84 -4.40
CA GLN A 4 -10.82 10.40 -4.73
C GLN A 4 -9.77 10.90 -3.73
N THR A 5 -9.79 12.19 -3.35
CA THR A 5 -8.83 12.74 -2.38
C THR A 5 -8.97 12.15 -0.97
N SER A 6 -10.18 11.78 -0.58
CA SER A 6 -10.44 11.14 0.72
C SER A 6 -9.90 9.70 0.75
N ASP A 7 -10.01 8.98 -0.37
CA ASP A 7 -9.56 7.60 -0.49
C ASP A 7 -8.02 7.51 -0.51
N HIS A 8 -7.35 8.43 -1.21
CA HIS A 8 -5.87 8.53 -1.22
C HIS A 8 -5.31 8.86 0.17
N PHE A 9 -5.91 9.83 0.87
CA PHE A 9 -5.48 10.21 2.21
C PHE A 9 -5.68 9.07 3.21
N SER A 10 -6.82 8.37 3.11
CA SER A 10 -7.12 7.23 3.98
C SER A 10 -6.14 6.08 3.74
N ALA A 11 -5.82 5.77 2.48
CA ALA A 11 -4.82 4.76 2.12
C ALA A 11 -3.42 5.11 2.69
N PHE A 12 -3.00 6.37 2.56
CA PHE A 12 -1.74 6.86 3.13
C PHE A 12 -1.72 6.76 4.66
N ALA A 13 -2.81 7.15 5.34
CA ALA A 13 -2.90 7.06 6.79
C ALA A 13 -2.85 5.59 7.28
N SER A 14 -3.56 4.68 6.60
CA SER A 14 -3.53 3.25 6.90
C SER A 14 -2.13 2.66 6.74
N LEU A 15 -1.45 2.97 5.64
CA LEU A 15 -0.09 2.47 5.36
C LEU A 15 0.93 3.03 6.36
N ASN A 16 0.87 4.32 6.68
CA ASN A 16 1.73 4.88 7.73
C ASN A 16 1.48 4.24 9.09
N ARG A 17 0.20 4.01 9.44
CA ARG A 17 -0.15 3.34 10.69
C ARG A 17 0.43 1.93 10.73
N TYR A 18 0.37 1.18 9.63
CA TYR A 18 0.99 -0.14 9.52
C TYR A 18 2.51 -0.07 9.76
N PHE A 19 3.22 0.84 9.08
CA PHE A 19 4.67 0.98 9.25
C PHE A 19 5.08 1.49 10.64
N ALA A 20 4.25 2.28 11.30
CA ALA A 20 4.47 2.67 12.68
C ALA A 20 4.31 1.46 13.63
N LEU A 21 3.27 0.65 13.42
CA LEU A 21 3.03 -0.58 14.16
C LEU A 21 4.17 -1.58 13.97
N SER A 22 4.67 -1.76 12.75
CA SER A 22 5.75 -2.69 12.44
C SER A 22 7.08 -2.34 13.13
N GLN A 23 7.28 -1.08 13.51
CA GLN A 23 8.46 -0.66 14.27
C GLN A 23 8.36 -0.99 15.76
N THR A 24 7.15 -1.09 16.30
CA THR A 24 6.91 -1.34 17.74
C THR A 24 6.54 -2.79 18.05
N SER A 25 6.00 -3.51 17.07
CA SER A 25 5.48 -4.87 17.22
C SER A 25 5.41 -5.57 15.87
N LYS A 26 5.57 -6.89 15.85
CA LYS A 26 5.39 -7.67 14.62
C LYS A 26 3.92 -7.60 14.16
N PRO A 27 3.61 -7.01 12.99
CA PRO A 27 2.25 -6.99 12.46
C PRO A 27 1.76 -8.40 12.14
N THR A 28 0.47 -8.61 12.17
CA THR A 28 -0.13 -9.86 11.71
C THR A 28 -0.16 -9.91 10.19
N LEU A 29 -0.25 -11.12 9.62
CA LEU A 29 -0.42 -11.30 8.18
C LEU A 29 -1.66 -10.56 7.66
N GLN A 30 -2.77 -10.59 8.42
CA GLN A 30 -3.99 -9.86 8.06
C GLN A 30 -3.76 -8.34 7.97
N GLN A 31 -3.00 -7.76 8.91
CA GLN A 31 -2.66 -6.34 8.86
C GLN A 31 -1.79 -6.00 7.65
N ALA A 32 -0.91 -6.92 7.24
CA ALA A 32 -0.08 -6.77 6.05
C ALA A 32 -0.94 -6.81 4.76
N GLU A 33 -1.90 -7.73 4.70
CA GLU A 33 -2.86 -7.84 3.58
C GLU A 33 -3.71 -6.58 3.46
N GLU A 34 -4.26 -6.08 4.56
CA GLU A 34 -5.05 -4.84 4.60
C GLU A 34 -4.23 -3.62 4.14
N ALA A 35 -2.97 -3.52 4.56
CA ALA A 35 -2.07 -2.46 4.13
C ALA A 35 -1.72 -2.57 2.64
N ALA A 36 -1.37 -3.77 2.16
CA ALA A 36 -1.04 -4.01 0.75
C ALA A 36 -2.23 -3.75 -0.18
N ALA A 37 -3.45 -4.08 0.26
CA ALA A 37 -4.69 -3.87 -0.50
C ALA A 37 -5.04 -2.39 -0.72
N GLN A 38 -4.41 -1.45 -0.01
CA GLN A 38 -4.60 -0.01 -0.21
C GLN A 38 -3.44 0.65 -0.93
N LEU A 39 -2.36 -0.09 -1.22
CA LEU A 39 -1.13 0.48 -1.77
C LEU A 39 -1.32 1.05 -3.18
N TYR A 40 -2.13 0.41 -4.03
CA TYR A 40 -2.37 0.88 -5.40
C TYR A 40 -3.06 2.25 -5.43
N LEU A 41 -3.86 2.57 -4.40
CA LEU A 41 -4.50 3.87 -4.27
C LEU A 41 -3.45 4.97 -4.07
N ILE A 42 -2.35 4.74 -3.36
CA ILE A 42 -1.31 5.77 -3.19
C ILE A 42 -0.71 6.21 -4.52
N TYR A 43 -0.60 5.29 -5.46
CA TYR A 43 -0.05 5.53 -6.80
C TYR A 43 -1.10 5.98 -7.82
N GLY A 44 -2.31 6.30 -7.38
CA GLY A 44 -3.35 6.86 -8.26
C GLY A 44 -4.13 5.84 -9.09
N ALA A 45 -3.94 4.54 -8.85
CA ALA A 45 -4.66 3.49 -9.56
C ALA A 45 -5.96 3.12 -8.83
N ALA A 46 -6.95 2.60 -9.56
CA ALA A 46 -8.20 2.06 -9.00
C ALA A 46 -8.11 0.56 -8.66
N SER A 47 -7.10 -0.15 -9.17
CA SER A 47 -6.77 -1.52 -8.78
C SER A 47 -5.28 -1.81 -8.95
N GLU A 48 -4.82 -2.94 -8.37
CA GLU A 48 -3.45 -3.42 -8.59
C GLU A 48 -3.20 -3.77 -10.05
N GLU A 49 -4.15 -4.40 -10.74
CA GLU A 49 -3.99 -4.70 -12.17
C GLU A 49 -3.86 -3.44 -13.01
N GLU A 50 -4.62 -2.39 -12.70
CA GLU A 50 -4.49 -1.11 -13.40
C GLU A 50 -3.10 -0.51 -13.21
N LEU A 51 -2.57 -0.55 -11.99
CA LEU A 51 -1.22 -0.08 -11.69
C LEU A 51 -0.17 -0.85 -12.50
N LEU A 52 -0.25 -2.19 -12.50
CA LEU A 52 0.71 -3.05 -13.19
C LEU A 52 0.65 -2.93 -14.73
N GLN A 53 -0.47 -2.48 -15.28
CA GLN A 53 -0.64 -2.34 -16.73
C GLN A 53 -0.32 -0.93 -17.25
N LYS A 54 -0.56 0.11 -16.46
CA LYS A 54 -0.52 1.51 -16.93
C LYS A 54 0.60 2.35 -16.32
N ALA A 55 1.16 1.93 -15.19
CA ALA A 55 2.21 2.71 -14.54
C ALA A 55 3.57 2.48 -15.21
N ASP A 56 4.46 3.46 -15.05
CA ASP A 56 5.84 3.33 -15.48
C ASP A 56 6.55 2.22 -14.70
N SER A 57 7.57 1.62 -15.32
CA SER A 57 8.34 0.52 -14.73
C SER A 57 8.95 0.88 -13.38
N GLU A 58 9.35 2.14 -13.18
CA GLU A 58 9.86 2.64 -11.89
C GLU A 58 8.76 2.62 -10.82
N ILE A 59 7.53 3.02 -11.14
CA ILE A 59 6.40 2.99 -10.19
C ILE A 59 6.06 1.54 -9.83
N ILE A 60 6.05 0.64 -10.81
CA ILE A 60 5.79 -0.79 -10.58
C ILE A 60 6.87 -1.39 -9.67
N GLU A 61 8.13 -1.03 -9.86
CA GLU A 61 9.23 -1.49 -9.02
C GLU A 61 9.09 -1.00 -7.57
N ILE A 62 8.83 0.30 -7.36
CA ILE A 62 8.64 0.87 -6.02
C ILE A 62 7.40 0.28 -5.35
N TYR A 63 6.30 0.08 -6.09
CA TYR A 63 5.09 -0.58 -5.60
C TYR A 63 5.40 -1.99 -5.10
N THR A 64 6.09 -2.78 -5.93
CA THR A 64 6.43 -4.17 -5.62
C THR A 64 7.38 -4.26 -4.44
N GLU A 65 8.40 -3.41 -4.38
CA GLU A 65 9.33 -3.34 -3.26
C GLU A 65 8.61 -2.97 -1.96
N THR A 66 7.71 -1.99 -2.01
CA THR A 66 6.92 -1.56 -0.85
C THR A 66 5.99 -2.68 -0.38
N LYS A 67 5.30 -3.36 -1.30
CA LYS A 67 4.44 -4.52 -0.99
C LYS A 67 5.25 -5.65 -0.34
N ASN A 68 6.45 -5.93 -0.84
CA ASN A 68 7.35 -6.91 -0.23
C ASN A 68 7.79 -6.51 1.19
N LYS A 69 8.12 -5.23 1.42
CA LYS A 69 8.43 -4.72 2.77
C LYS A 69 7.27 -4.91 3.75
N ILE A 70 6.04 -4.70 3.29
CA ILE A 70 4.83 -4.91 4.08
C ILE A 70 4.73 -6.38 4.52
N PHE A 71 4.82 -7.33 3.59
CA PHE A 71 4.73 -8.75 3.92
C PHE A 71 5.92 -9.25 4.76
N ASN A 72 7.14 -8.80 4.46
CA ASN A 72 8.33 -9.18 5.23
C ASN A 72 8.27 -8.72 6.69
N ALA A 73 7.60 -7.58 6.98
CA ALA A 73 7.42 -7.14 8.35
C ALA A 73 6.51 -8.07 9.17
N ALA A 74 5.58 -8.79 8.52
CA ALA A 74 4.65 -9.72 9.16
C ALA A 74 5.16 -11.17 9.24
N MET A 75 6.21 -11.52 8.48
CA MET A 75 6.87 -12.84 8.49
C MET A 75 7.87 -13.01 9.63
#